data_AF-A0A2G8KRD3-F1
#
_entry.id   AF-A0A2G8KRD3-F1
#
_cell.length_a   1.000
_cell.length_b   1.000
_cell.length_c   1.000
_cell.angle_alpha   90.00
_cell.angle_beta   90.00
_cell.angle_gamma   90.00
#
_symmetry.space_group_name_H-M   'P 1'
#
loop_
_entity.id
_entity.type
_entity.pdbx_description
1 polymer ?
#
loop_
_entity_poly.entity_id
_entity_poly.type
_entity_poly.pdbx_seq_one_letter_code
_entity_poly.pdbx_strand_id
1 'polypeptide(L)'
;MVVLTNKYFGGYAWDGSEKQFNLHPILMVAGFLFFYGNSVLLYKIGAGISVSKFKIKMAHFLLHLLAFVCAVVGLVAVFQYHNAQGFGNARSLHSWMASEQSSSTVVRQVAAFRARIKFSIDMKKATFLSPS
;
A
#
# COMPACT_ATOMS: atom_id res chain seq x y z
N MET A 1 1.66 17.89 4.50
CA MET A 1 0.53 17.27 5.22
C MET A 1 0.71 17.27 6.74
N VAL A 2 1.81 16.73 7.28
CA VAL A 2 2.03 16.65 8.74
C VAL A 2 2.05 18.02 9.44
N VAL A 3 2.71 19.02 8.84
CA VAL A 3 2.75 20.39 9.39
C VAL A 3 1.37 21.06 9.39
N LEU A 4 0.59 20.88 8.32
CA LEU A 4 -0.75 21.48 8.20
C LEU A 4 -1.73 20.90 9.22
N THR A 5 -1.70 19.58 9.40
CA THR A 5 -2.58 18.88 10.35
C THR A 5 -2.24 19.18 11.81
N ASN A 6 -0.94 19.28 12.15
CA ASN A 6 -0.56 19.72 13.49
C ASN A 6 -0.95 21.18 13.78
N LYS A 7 -0.78 22.08 12.80
CA LYS A 7 -1.03 23.51 13.00
C LYS A 7 -2.52 23.86 13.02
N TYR A 8 -3.34 23.22 12.18
CA TYR A 8 -4.75 23.59 12.00
C TYR A 8 -5.75 22.60 12.61
N PHE A 9 -5.35 21.34 12.86
CA PHE A 9 -6.25 20.27 13.28
C PHE A 9 -5.87 19.62 14.61
N GLY A 10 -4.99 20.26 15.39
CA GLY A 10 -4.72 19.87 16.78
C GLY A 10 -3.92 18.57 16.97
N GLY A 11 -3.26 18.08 15.92
CA GLY A 11 -2.36 16.91 15.96
C GLY A 11 -3.06 15.57 15.76
N TYR A 12 -2.51 14.52 16.39
CA TYR A 12 -2.92 13.13 16.21
C TYR A 12 -3.17 12.44 17.54
N ALA A 13 -4.23 11.63 17.59
CA ALA A 13 -4.52 10.74 18.70
C ALA A 13 -5.28 9.52 18.17
N TRP A 14 -5.28 8.44 18.96
CA TRP A 14 -6.05 7.23 18.69
C TRP A 14 -7.08 7.02 19.81
N ASP A 15 -8.07 7.91 19.86
CA ASP A 15 -9.01 8.07 20.99
C ASP A 15 -10.49 8.20 20.54
N GLY A 16 -10.78 8.04 19.26
CA GLY A 16 -12.10 8.22 18.66
C GLY A 16 -12.49 9.68 18.40
N SER A 17 -11.60 10.63 18.68
CA SER A 17 -11.82 12.06 18.41
C SER A 17 -11.51 12.45 16.97
N GLU A 18 -11.76 13.71 16.61
CA GLU A 18 -11.39 14.29 15.31
C GLU A 18 -9.88 14.16 15.00
N LYS A 19 -9.03 14.04 16.04
CA LYS A 19 -7.59 13.81 15.85
C LYS A 19 -7.28 12.43 15.27
N GLN A 20 -8.14 11.44 15.49
CA GLN A 20 -8.04 10.13 14.85
C GLN A 20 -8.44 10.20 13.37
N PHE A 21 -9.38 11.08 13.01
CA PHE A 21 -9.71 11.33 11.62
C PHE A 21 -8.52 11.95 10.85
N ASN A 22 -7.74 12.82 11.47
CA ASN A 22 -6.54 13.42 10.85
C ASN A 22 -5.47 12.39 10.44
N LEU A 23 -5.45 11.20 11.07
CA LEU A 23 -4.54 10.12 10.70
C LEU A 23 -4.90 9.53 9.33
N HIS A 24 -6.17 9.54 8.94
CA HIS A 24 -6.64 9.01 7.67
C HIS A 24 -5.95 9.68 6.46
N PRO A 25 -6.04 11.01 6.23
CA PRO A 25 -5.43 11.65 5.06
C PRO A 25 -3.90 11.54 5.06
N ILE A 26 -3.26 11.47 6.22
CA ILE A 26 -1.79 11.33 6.30
C ILE A 26 -1.36 9.93 5.89
N LEU A 27 -2.02 8.91 6.44
CA LEU A 27 -1.72 7.52 6.10
C LEU A 27 -2.07 7.21 4.65
N MET A 28 -3.13 7.81 4.11
CA MET A 28 -3.47 7.68 2.68
C MET A 28 -2.43 8.35 1.78
N VAL A 29 -1.98 9.55 2.09
CA VAL A 29 -0.93 10.24 1.31
C VAL A 29 0.41 9.51 1.42
N ALA A 30 0.80 9.07 2.62
CA ALA A 30 2.03 8.29 2.79
C ALA A 30 1.97 6.95 2.04
N GLY A 31 0.85 6.23 2.14
CA GLY A 31 0.64 4.96 1.44
C GLY A 31 0.61 5.09 -0.08
N PHE A 32 -0.35 5.85 -0.60
CA PHE A 32 -0.65 5.90 -2.02
C PHE A 32 0.24 6.86 -2.82
N LEU A 33 0.60 8.03 -2.28
CA LEU A 33 1.46 8.97 -3.03
C LEU A 33 2.93 8.62 -2.85
N PHE A 34 3.36 8.39 -1.62
CA PHE A 34 4.78 8.15 -1.35
C PHE A 34 5.17 6.70 -1.64
N PHE A 35 4.69 5.71 -0.89
CA PHE A 35 5.17 4.34 -1.06
C PHE A 35 4.78 3.73 -2.42
N TYR A 36 3.52 3.84 -2.82
CA TYR A 36 3.06 3.33 -4.12
C TYR A 36 3.63 4.13 -5.30
N GLY A 37 3.73 5.46 -5.21
CA GLY A 37 4.37 6.26 -6.26
C GLY A 37 5.84 5.90 -6.48
N ASN A 38 6.60 5.75 -5.38
CA ASN A 38 8.00 5.35 -5.45
C ASN A 38 8.18 3.90 -5.92
N SER A 39 7.27 2.98 -5.58
CA SER A 39 7.38 1.58 -6.03
C SER A 39 7.29 1.45 -7.55
N VAL A 40 6.45 2.26 -8.20
CA VAL A 40 6.30 2.28 -9.67
C VAL A 40 7.55 2.85 -10.34
N LEU A 41 8.16 3.88 -9.75
CA LEU A 41 9.40 4.50 -10.26
C LEU A 41 10.65 3.64 -10.04
N LEU A 42 10.63 2.73 -9.06
CA LEU A 42 11.77 1.94 -8.65
C LEU A 42 12.41 1.13 -9.79
N TYR A 43 11.59 0.60 -10.72
CA TYR A 43 12.10 -0.15 -11.87
C TYR A 43 12.86 0.73 -12.87
N LYS A 44 12.47 2.00 -13.02
CA LYS A 44 13.14 2.95 -13.92
C LYS A 44 14.48 3.38 -13.34
N ILE A 45 14.51 3.69 -12.05
CA ILE A 45 15.72 4.10 -11.34
C ILE A 45 16.71 2.93 -11.27
N GLY A 46 16.23 1.73 -10.92
CA GLY A 46 17.07 0.55 -10.82
C GLY A 46 17.71 0.12 -12.16
N ALA A 47 17.05 0.41 -13.29
CA ALA A 47 17.61 0.20 -14.62
C ALA A 47 18.77 1.17 -14.93
N GLY A 48 18.73 2.41 -14.41
CA GLY A 48 19.79 3.40 -14.61
C GLY A 48 21.04 3.19 -13.76
N ILE A 49 20.94 2.46 -12.64
CA ILE A 49 22.04 2.27 -11.66
C ILE A 49 22.57 0.81 -11.69
N SER A 50 22.18 0.00 -12.68
CA SER A 50 22.63 -1.40 -12.83
C SER A 50 22.47 -2.27 -11.57
N VAL A 51 21.38 -2.07 -10.83
CA VAL A 51 21.08 -2.87 -9.62
C VAL A 51 20.57 -4.25 -10.02
N SER A 52 20.89 -5.29 -9.23
CA SER A 52 20.37 -6.64 -9.44
C SER A 52 18.84 -6.64 -9.55
N LYS A 53 18.33 -7.26 -10.63
CA LYS A 53 16.90 -7.40 -10.91
C LYS A 53 16.13 -8.06 -9.78
N PHE A 54 16.78 -8.89 -8.96
CA PHE A 54 16.17 -9.51 -7.78
C PHE A 54 15.93 -8.49 -6.66
N LYS A 55 16.91 -7.63 -6.36
CA LYS A 55 16.80 -6.60 -5.32
C LYS A 55 15.72 -5.57 -5.64
N ILE A 56 15.65 -5.11 -6.90
CA ILE A 56 14.61 -4.17 -7.37
C ILE A 56 13.22 -4.78 -7.20
N LYS A 57 13.04 -6.06 -7.59
CA LYS A 57 11.76 -6.76 -7.45
C LYS A 57 11.34 -6.91 -5.99
N MET A 58 12.27 -7.24 -5.09
CA MET A 58 11.97 -7.38 -3.67
C MET A 58 11.62 -6.05 -3.02
N ALA A 59 12.36 -4.98 -3.32
CA ALA A 59 12.07 -3.64 -2.83
C ALA A 59 10.73 -3.11 -3.39
N HIS A 60 10.39 -3.38 -4.64
CA HIS A 60 9.10 -3.04 -5.22
C HIS A 60 7.94 -3.72 -4.45
N PHE A 61 8.08 -5.02 -4.17
CA PHE A 61 7.09 -5.77 -3.40
C PHE A 61 6.94 -5.22 -1.97
N LEU A 62 8.05 -4.95 -1.28
CA LEU A 62 8.04 -4.40 0.08
C LEU A 62 7.38 -3.02 0.16
N LEU A 63 7.66 -2.14 -0.83
CA LEU A 63 7.02 -0.82 -0.89
C LEU A 63 5.51 -0.92 -1.10
N HIS A 64 5.05 -1.85 -1.93
CA HIS A 64 3.62 -2.10 -2.11
C HIS A 64 2.96 -2.70 -0.86
N LEU A 65 3.66 -3.58 -0.15
CA LEU A 65 3.18 -4.12 1.12
C LEU A 65 3.03 -3.00 2.16
N LEU A 66 4.01 -2.10 2.26
CA LEU A 66 3.96 -0.96 3.17
C LEU A 66 2.82 0.01 2.81
N ALA A 67 2.63 0.29 1.52
CA ALA A 67 1.51 1.08 1.03
C ALA A 67 0.16 0.47 1.44
N PHE A 68 0.03 -0.86 1.33
CA PHE A 68 -1.18 -1.58 1.73
C PHE A 68 -1.44 -1.50 3.23
N VAL A 69 -0.40 -1.69 4.07
CA VAL A 69 -0.53 -1.55 5.53
C VAL A 69 -0.98 -0.14 5.91
N CYS A 70 -0.39 0.90 5.32
CA CYS A 70 -0.82 2.28 5.56
C CYS A 70 -2.30 2.50 5.17
N ALA A 71 -2.75 1.94 4.05
CA ALA A 71 -4.14 2.03 3.61
C ALA A 71 -5.10 1.35 4.59
N VAL A 72 -4.77 0.14 5.06
CA VAL A 72 -5.59 -0.58 6.06
C VAL A 72 -5.68 0.22 7.36
N VAL A 73 -4.55 0.71 7.90
CA VAL A 73 -4.56 1.47 9.16
C VAL A 73 -5.34 2.78 9.01
N GLY A 74 -5.22 3.47 7.87
CA GLY A 74 -5.99 4.69 7.61
C GLY A 74 -7.50 4.45 7.47
N LEU A 75 -7.93 3.29 6.94
CA LEU A 75 -9.34 2.89 6.91
C LEU A 75 -9.84 2.52 8.31
N VAL A 76 -9.06 1.78 9.09
CA VAL A 76 -9.42 1.46 10.48
C VAL A 76 -9.61 2.74 11.30
N ALA A 77 -8.74 3.73 11.13
CA ALA A 77 -8.87 5.02 11.81
C ALA A 77 -10.20 5.72 11.47
N VAL A 78 -10.61 5.73 10.20
CA VAL A 78 -11.86 6.40 9.78
C VAL A 78 -13.10 5.65 10.26
N PHE A 79 -13.08 4.32 10.23
CA PHE A 79 -14.21 3.51 10.69
C PHE A 79 -14.39 3.59 12.21
N GLN A 80 -13.29 3.58 12.97
CA GLN A 80 -13.37 3.78 14.42
C GLN A 80 -13.90 5.18 14.77
N TYR A 81 -13.45 6.22 14.07
CA TYR A 81 -13.97 7.57 14.23
C TYR A 81 -15.48 7.65 13.92
N HIS A 82 -15.93 7.14 12.78
CA HIS A 82 -17.36 7.15 12.43
C HIS A 82 -18.22 6.36 13.42
N ASN A 83 -17.73 5.21 13.90
CA ASN A 83 -18.44 4.42 14.90
C ASN A 83 -18.54 5.16 16.24
N ALA A 84 -17.49 5.87 16.66
CA ALA A 84 -17.50 6.68 17.89
C ALA A 84 -18.44 7.88 17.81
N GLN A 85 -18.58 8.48 16.62
CA GLN A 85 -19.45 9.64 16.39
C GLN A 85 -20.88 9.27 15.93
N GLY A 86 -21.19 7.99 15.75
CA GLY A 86 -22.49 7.51 15.29
C GLY A 86 -22.80 7.81 13.80
N PHE A 87 -21.78 8.11 12.99
CA PHE A 87 -21.96 8.37 11.56
C PHE A 87 -22.09 7.07 10.76
N GLY A 88 -23.03 7.01 9.81
CA GLY A 88 -23.16 5.87 8.91
C GLY A 88 -22.01 5.78 7.90
N ASN A 89 -21.32 4.63 7.89
CA ASN A 89 -20.13 4.35 7.09
C ASN A 89 -20.38 4.26 5.57
N ALA A 90 -19.32 4.48 4.78
CA ALA A 90 -19.20 4.12 3.36
C ALA A 90 -20.32 4.59 2.39
N ARG A 91 -20.94 5.74 2.66
CA ARG A 91 -21.98 6.33 1.80
C ARG A 91 -21.46 7.32 0.75
N SER A 92 -20.16 7.62 0.73
CA SER A 92 -19.57 8.57 -0.21
C SER A 92 -18.91 7.87 -1.40
N LEU A 93 -18.92 8.51 -2.57
CA LEU A 93 -18.18 8.04 -3.74
C LEU A 93 -16.68 7.82 -3.44
N HIS A 94 -16.10 8.65 -2.57
CA HIS A 94 -14.72 8.50 -2.13
C HIS A 94 -14.47 7.15 -1.45
N SER A 95 -15.39 6.70 -0.58
CA SER A 95 -15.28 5.39 0.07
C SER A 95 -15.44 4.21 -0.89
N TRP A 96 -16.30 4.33 -1.91
CA TRP A 96 -16.46 3.31 -2.94
C TRP A 96 -15.21 3.18 -3.80
N MET A 97 -14.71 4.31 -4.32
CA MET A 97 -13.47 4.33 -5.10
C MET A 97 -12.27 3.81 -4.29
N ALA A 98 -12.15 4.19 -3.03
CA ALA A 98 -11.07 3.70 -2.16
C ALA A 98 -11.16 2.19 -1.91
N SER A 99 -12.37 1.64 -1.74
CA SER A 99 -12.59 0.21 -1.55
C SER A 99 -12.22 -0.59 -2.81
N GLU A 100 -12.64 -0.12 -3.98
CA GLU A 100 -12.35 -0.76 -5.27
C GLU A 100 -10.87 -0.64 -5.66
N GLN A 101 -10.25 0.50 -5.38
CA GLN A 101 -8.81 0.68 -5.60
C GLN A 101 -7.99 -0.26 -4.71
N SER A 102 -8.42 -0.46 -3.46
CA SER A 102 -7.72 -1.32 -2.51
C SER A 102 -7.84 -2.81 -2.91
N SER A 103 -9.03 -3.26 -3.32
CA SER A 103 -9.29 -4.63 -3.76
C SER A 103 -8.48 -4.99 -5.02
N SER A 104 -8.54 -4.15 -6.05
CA SER A 104 -7.84 -4.36 -7.32
C SER A 104 -6.31 -4.40 -7.14
N THR A 105 -5.77 -3.56 -6.25
CA THR A 105 -4.34 -3.54 -5.95
C THR A 105 -3.89 -4.85 -5.29
N VAL A 106 -4.65 -5.37 -4.31
CA VAL A 106 -4.34 -6.64 -3.64
C VAL A 106 -4.38 -7.81 -4.63
N VAL A 107 -5.42 -7.91 -5.45
CA VAL A 107 -5.55 -8.99 -6.45
C VAL A 107 -4.35 -8.99 -7.40
N ARG A 108 -3.95 -7.81 -7.89
CA ARG A 108 -2.79 -7.66 -8.76
C ARG A 108 -1.48 -8.06 -8.08
N GLN A 109 -1.27 -7.66 -6.82
CA GLN A 109 -0.07 -8.02 -6.04
C GLN A 109 0.00 -9.54 -5.80
N VAL A 110 -1.10 -10.17 -5.37
CA VAL A 110 -1.17 -11.60 -5.08
C VAL A 110 -1.00 -12.43 -6.35
N ALA A 111 -1.68 -12.06 -7.44
CA ALA A 111 -1.55 -12.74 -8.72
C ALA A 111 -0.12 -12.66 -9.27
N ALA A 112 0.49 -11.46 -9.24
CA ALA A 112 1.88 -11.27 -9.66
C ALA A 112 2.87 -12.07 -8.80
N PHE A 113 2.68 -12.07 -7.48
CA PHE A 113 3.52 -12.86 -6.56
C PHE A 113 3.37 -14.36 -6.81
N ARG A 114 2.14 -14.89 -6.92
CA ARG A 114 1.86 -16.31 -7.17
C ARG A 114 2.43 -16.77 -8.51
N ALA A 115 2.19 -16.02 -9.59
CA ALA A 115 2.72 -16.34 -10.92
C ALA A 115 4.25 -16.37 -10.90
N ARG A 116 4.88 -15.46 -10.15
CA ARG A 116 6.34 -15.34 -10.07
C ARG A 116 6.99 -16.47 -9.28
N ILE A 117 6.40 -16.89 -8.16
CA ILE A 117 6.86 -18.05 -7.38
C ILE A 117 6.77 -19.31 -8.24
N LYS A 118 5.64 -19.52 -8.93
CA LYS A 118 5.46 -20.64 -9.86
C LYS A 118 6.54 -20.67 -10.94
N PHE A 119 6.77 -19.55 -11.64
CA PHE A 119 7.83 -19.46 -12.66
C PHE A 119 9.24 -19.73 -12.08
N SER A 120 9.52 -19.29 -10.86
CA SER A 120 10.82 -19.54 -10.20
C SER A 120 11.03 -21.04 -9.89
N ILE A 121 9.98 -21.74 -9.48
CA ILE A 121 9.99 -23.17 -9.24
C ILE A 121 10.15 -23.94 -10.57
N ASP A 122 9.39 -23.56 -11.59
CA ASP A 122 9.41 -24.20 -12.90
C ASP A 122 10.80 -24.06 -13.57
N MET A 123 11.41 -22.87 -13.50
CA MET A 123 12.78 -22.63 -13.97
C MET A 123 13.80 -23.52 -13.27
N LYS A 124 13.74 -23.62 -11.94
CA LYS A 124 14.65 -24.49 -11.19
C LYS A 124 14.49 -25.94 -11.62
N LYS A 125 13.24 -26.42 -11.74
CA LYS A 125 12.96 -27.79 -12.24
C LYS A 125 13.52 -28.01 -13.64
N ALA A 126 13.34 -27.07 -14.57
CA ALA A 126 13.87 -27.17 -15.93
C ALA A 126 15.41 -27.24 -15.97
N THR A 127 16.11 -26.51 -15.09
CA THR A 127 17.57 -26.60 -14.97
C THR A 127 18.03 -27.95 -14.43
N PHE A 128 17.32 -28.53 -13.45
CA PHE A 128 17.64 -29.86 -12.91
C PHE A 128 17.32 -31.03 -13.85
N LEU A 129 16.39 -30.83 -14.79
CA LEU A 129 15.96 -31.84 -15.76
C LEU A 129 16.70 -31.76 -17.10
N SER A 130 17.65 -30.83 -17.25
CA SER A 130 18.52 -30.77 -18.43
C SER A 130 19.50 -31.95 -18.40
N PRO A 131 19.51 -32.86 -19.39
CA PRO A 131 20.56 -33.86 -19.48
C PRO A 131 21.91 -33.16 -19.73
N SER A 132 22.97 -33.69 -19.10
CA SER A 132 24.37 -33.26 -19.26
C SER A 132 24.93 -33.66 -20.62
#